data_AF-A0A4Q3Z966-F1
#
_entry.id   AF-A0A4Q3Z966-F1
#
_cell.length_a   1.000
_cell.length_b   1.000
_cell.length_c   1.000
_cell.angle_alpha   90.00
_cell.angle_beta   90.00
_cell.angle_gamma   90.00
#
_symmetry.space_group_name_H-M   'P 1'
#
loop_
_entity.id
_entity.type
_entity.pdbx_description
1 polymer ?
#
loop_
_entity_poly.entity_id
_entity_poly.type
_entity_poly.pdbx_seq_one_letter_code
_entity_poly.pdbx_strand_id
1 'polypeptide(L)' 'MSTVAIPTRPRRRTSRTLRSLGKWLVTFALVVIALAALYPLLFTIINSLKSRTAYAQNPLGLPDAVSLENYIDTFN' A
#
# COMPACT_ATOMS: atom_id res chain seq x y z
N MET A 1 52.72 -44.01 5.84
CA MET A 1 52.13 -42.74 5.35
C MET A 1 50.61 -42.90 5.37
N SER A 2 49.94 -42.34 6.37
CA SER A 2 48.48 -42.43 6.50
C SER A 2 47.84 -41.19 5.88
N THR A 3 47.15 -41.39 4.75
CA THR A 3 46.44 -40.32 4.05
C THR A 3 45.17 -39.97 4.84
N VAL A 4 45.11 -38.75 5.35
CA VAL A 4 43.93 -38.20 6.04
C VAL A 4 42.86 -37.86 5.00
N ALA A 5 41.69 -38.48 5.09
CA ALA A 5 40.53 -38.14 4.27
C ALA A 5 39.85 -36.87 4.83
N ILE A 6 39.74 -35.83 4.01
CA ILE A 6 39.05 -34.58 4.37
C ILE A 6 37.54 -34.76 4.13
N PRO A 7 36.69 -34.58 5.15
CA PRO A 7 35.25 -34.64 4.95
C PRO A 7 34.75 -33.40 4.19
N THR A 8 34.14 -33.63 3.04
CA THR A 8 33.44 -32.59 2.26
C THR A 8 32.09 -32.28 2.91
N ARG A 9 31.97 -31.09 3.53
CA ARG A 9 30.69 -30.65 4.12
C ARG A 9 29.64 -30.44 3.02
N PRO A 10 28.41 -30.97 3.15
CA PRO A 10 27.37 -30.76 2.16
C PRO A 10 26.98 -29.28 2.12
N ARG A 11 27.09 -28.65 0.93
CA ARG A 11 26.54 -27.31 0.68
C ARG A 11 25.03 -27.37 0.85
N ARG A 12 24.51 -26.79 1.94
CA ARG A 12 23.08 -26.50 2.10
C ARG A 12 22.62 -25.67 0.90
N ARG A 13 21.96 -26.31 -0.07
CA ARG A 13 21.17 -25.63 -1.10
C ARG A 13 19.96 -25.03 -0.40
N THR A 14 20.11 -23.84 0.18
CA THR A 14 18.96 -23.06 0.61
C THR A 14 18.14 -22.77 -0.65
N SER A 15 16.92 -23.30 -0.69
CA SER A 15 16.01 -23.21 -1.82
C SER A 15 15.72 -21.74 -2.15
N ARG A 16 16.23 -21.26 -3.29
CA ARG A 16 15.99 -19.90 -3.80
C ARG A 16 14.49 -19.55 -3.88
N THR A 17 13.64 -20.54 -4.10
CA THR A 17 12.18 -20.40 -4.26
C THR A 17 11.49 -19.94 -2.97
N LEU A 18 11.85 -20.51 -1.81
CA LEU A 18 11.27 -20.14 -0.52
C LEU A 18 11.59 -18.67 -0.14
N ARG A 19 12.79 -18.18 -0.49
CA ARG A 19 13.15 -16.77 -0.31
C ARG A 19 12.38 -15.83 -1.23
N SER A 20 12.09 -16.26 -2.47
CA SER A 20 11.34 -15.44 -3.43
C SER A 20 9.88 -15.28 -3.03
N LEU A 21 9.24 -16.34 -2.52
CA LEU A 21 7.85 -16.28 -2.03
C LEU A 21 7.71 -15.36 -0.82
N GLY A 22 8.65 -15.43 0.13
CA GLY A 22 8.68 -14.52 1.27
C GLY A 22 8.77 -13.05 0.87
N LYS A 23 9.56 -12.73 -0.16
CA LYS A 23 9.65 -11.36 -0.69
C LYS A 23 8.31 -10.86 -1.23
N TRP A 24 7.63 -11.67 -2.03
CA TRP A 24 6.31 -11.30 -2.57
C TRP A 24 5.25 -11.13 -1.49
N LEU A 25 5.25 -11.99 -0.47
CA LEU A 25 4.32 -11.87 0.66
C LEU A 25 4.54 -10.56 1.44
N VAL A 26 5.81 -10.21 1.72
CA VAL A 26 6.14 -8.95 2.39
C VAL A 26 5.75 -7.76 1.53
N THR A 27 6.05 -7.77 0.23
CA THR A 27 5.64 -6.70 -0.68
C THR A 27 4.12 -6.54 -0.72
N PHE A 28 3.38 -7.64 -0.80
CA PHE A 28 1.92 -7.60 -0.76
C PHE A 28 1.39 -6.99 0.55
N ALA A 29 1.92 -7.43 1.69
CA ALA A 29 1.54 -6.87 2.99
C ALA A 29 1.83 -5.36 3.07
N LEU A 30 2.99 -4.92 2.58
CA LEU A 30 3.35 -3.49 2.53
C LEU A 30 2.41 -2.68 1.63
N VAL A 31 2.01 -3.22 0.48
CA VAL A 31 1.02 -2.58 -0.40
C VAL A 31 -0.33 -2.43 0.29
N VAL A 32 -0.81 -3.48 0.97
CA VAL A 32 -2.07 -3.42 1.72
C VAL A 32 -2.01 -2.36 2.83
N ILE A 33 -0.90 -2.32 3.58
CA ILE A 33 -0.68 -1.30 4.63
C ILE A 33 -0.67 0.11 4.00
N ALA A 34 0.02 0.29 2.88
CA ALA A 34 0.08 1.58 2.20
C ALA A 34 -1.31 2.02 1.72
N LEU A 35 -2.11 1.12 1.13
CA LEU A 35 -3.47 1.42 0.71
C LEU A 35 -4.38 1.77 1.90
N ALA A 36 -4.28 1.02 3.00
CA ALA A 36 -5.03 1.29 4.22
C ALA A 36 -4.69 2.66 4.82
N ALA A 37 -3.42 3.06 4.76
CA ALA A 37 -2.96 4.36 5.22
C ALA A 37 -3.38 5.52 4.28
N LEU A 38 -3.32 5.30 2.96
CA LEU A 38 -3.62 6.34 1.97
C LEU A 38 -5.11 6.55 1.74
N TYR A 39 -5.92 5.49 1.84
CA TYR A 39 -7.36 5.54 1.59
C TYR A 39 -8.08 6.69 2.34
N PRO A 40 -7.95 6.85 3.67
CA PRO A 40 -8.67 7.93 4.38
C PRO A 40 -8.21 9.34 3.95
N LEU A 41 -6.93 9.50 3.60
CA LEU A 41 -6.42 10.79 3.10
C LEU A 41 -7.01 11.12 1.74
N LEU A 42 -7.00 10.15 0.82
CA LEU A 42 -7.60 10.30 -0.51
C LEU A 42 -9.10 10.57 -0.42
N PHE A 43 -9.81 9.85 0.46
CA PHE A 43 -11.23 10.07 0.70
C PHE A 43 -11.51 11.51 1.18
N THR A 44 -10.69 12.02 2.09
CA THR A 44 -10.84 13.40 2.61
C THR A 44 -10.58 14.44 1.53
N ILE A 45 -9.49 14.29 0.76
CA ILE A 45 -9.13 15.23 -0.31
C ILE A 45 -10.18 15.22 -1.41
N ILE A 46 -10.65 14.04 -1.84
CA ILE A 46 -11.67 13.93 -2.88
C ILE A 46 -12.97 14.60 -2.43
N ASN A 47 -13.39 14.37 -1.19
CA ASN A 47 -14.64 14.93 -0.69
C ASN A 47 -14.55 16.42 -0.33
N SER A 48 -13.36 16.93 0.02
CA SER A 48 -13.20 18.37 0.26
C SER A 48 -13.37 19.21 -1.01
N LEU A 49 -13.14 18.61 -2.18
CA LEU A 49 -13.35 19.22 -3.49
C LEU A 49 -14.80 19.10 -4.01
N LYS A 50 -15.70 18.39 -3.31
CA LYS A 50 -17.11 18.31 -3.68
C LYS A 50 -17.90 19.42 -3.02
N SER A 51 -18.95 19.91 -3.68
CA SER A 51 -19.95 20.74 -2.99
C SER A 51 -20.68 19.94 -1.91
N ARG A 52 -21.29 20.62 -0.94
CA ARG A 52 -22.04 19.97 0.15
C ARG A 52 -23.15 19.05 -0.37
N THR A 53 -23.85 19.46 -1.44
CA THR A 53 -24.92 18.68 -2.07
C THR A 53 -24.38 17.45 -2.77
N ALA A 54 -23.27 17.57 -3.51
CA ALA A 54 -22.63 16.44 -4.20
C ALA A 54 -22.07 15.41 -3.21
N TYR A 55 -21.48 15.86 -2.10
CA TYR A 55 -21.03 14.97 -1.02
C TYR A 55 -22.20 14.19 -0.40
N ALA A 56 -23.33 14.85 -0.16
CA ALA A 56 -24.52 14.23 0.43
C ALA A 56 -25.17 13.17 -0.49
N GLN A 57 -25.09 13.36 -1.81
CA GLN A 57 -25.65 12.42 -2.78
C GLN A 57 -24.73 11.22 -3.05
N ASN A 58 -23.42 11.44 -3.18
CA ASN A 58 -22.48 10.38 -3.50
C ASN A 58 -21.10 10.58 -2.82
N PRO A 59 -20.96 10.18 -1.54
CA PRO A 59 -19.72 10.41 -0.78
C PRO A 59 -18.54 9.54 -1.23
N LEU A 60 -18.80 8.38 -1.87
CA LEU A 60 -17.75 7.47 -2.35
C LEU A 60 -17.39 7.67 -3.83
N GLY A 61 -18.18 8.45 -4.58
CA GLY A 61 -17.91 8.76 -5.98
C GLY A 61 -16.73 9.69 -6.19
N LEU A 62 -16.26 9.78 -7.43
CA LEU A 62 -15.36 10.86 -7.85
C LEU A 62 -16.15 12.17 -8.00
N PRO A 63 -15.49 13.33 -7.92
CA PRO A 63 -16.16 14.61 -8.09
C PRO A 63 -16.43 14.86 -9.59
N ASP A 64 -17.70 15.12 -9.93
CA ASP A 64 -18.09 15.51 -11.31
C ASP A 64 -17.65 16.95 -11.65
N ALA A 65 -17.56 17.80 -10.62
CA ALA A 65 -17.06 19.17 -10.68
C ALA A 65 -16.26 19.49 -9.42
N VAL A 66 -15.22 20.32 -9.56
CA VAL A 66 -14.44 20.82 -8.41
C VAL A 66 -15.14 22.05 -7.84
N SER A 67 -15.47 22.00 -6.55
CA SER A 67 -16.00 23.12 -5.77
C SER A 67 -15.01 23.53 -4.70
N LEU A 68 -14.80 24.85 -4.57
CA LEU A 68 -14.05 25.47 -3.48
C LEU A 68 -14.96 26.25 -2.52
N GLU A 69 -16.28 26.14 -2.68
CA GLU A 69 -17.29 26.83 -1.86
C GLU A 69 -17.07 26.53 -0.38
N ASN A 70 -16.77 25.27 -0.04
CA ASN A 70 -16.51 24.87 1.34
C ASN A 70 -15.35 25.64 1.98
N TYR A 71 -14.30 25.97 1.21
CA TYR A 71 -13.15 26.71 1.71
C TYR A 71 -13.51 28.19 1.92
N ILE A 72 -14.24 28.78 0.97
CA ILE A 72 -14.67 30.18 1.04
C ILE A 72 -15.65 30.37 2.21
N ASP A 73 -16.66 29.49 2.33
CA ASP A 73 -17.67 29.52 3.39
C ASP A 73 -17.10 29.35 4.80
N THR A 74 -15.96 28.66 4.94
CA THR A 74 -15.36 28.41 6.27
C THR A 74 -14.70 29.68 6.85
N PHE A 75 -14.33 30.65 6.01
CA PHE A 75 -13.56 31.84 6.42
C PHE A 75 -14.31 33.17 6.22
N ASN A 76 -15.54 33.13 5.71
CA ASN A 76 -16.48 34.27 5.70
C ASN A 76 -17.43 34.20 6.90
#